data_AF-A0A7S2BEK3-F1
#
_entry.id   AF-A0A7S2BEK3-F1
#
_cell.length_a   1.000
_cell.length_b   1.000
_cell.length_c   1.000
_cell.angle_alpha   90.00
_cell.angle_beta   90.00
_cell.angle_gamma   90.00
#
_symmetry.space_group_name_H-M   'P 1'
#
loop_
_entity.id
_entity.type
_entity.pdbx_description
1 polymer ?
#
loop_
_entity_poly.entity_id
_entity_poly.type
_entity_poly.pdbx_seq_one_letter_code
_entity_poly.pdbx_strand_id
1 'polypeptide(L)'
;GDAIYSTTPWDVAQNETDTGSGSAVFYTVCPRTSVLYAIALSWPGSLLQLSAPILSSYSTVTMLGVGGVPFTAKSQDGSVGRTRGSPEGSTGVAIDLAALGPADLPCQSAWAFALTNVLNV
;
A
#
# COMPACT_ATOMS: atom_id res chain seq x y z
N GLY A 1 -9.89 -6.97 -10.46
CA GLY A 1 -11.13 -6.25 -10.11
C GLY A 1 -11.31 -6.07 -8.61
N ASP A 2 -10.53 -6.79 -7.80
CA ASP A 2 -10.71 -6.95 -6.35
C ASP A 2 -10.60 -5.62 -5.58
N ALA A 3 -9.82 -4.67 -6.09
CA ALA A 3 -9.69 -3.33 -5.53
C ALA A 3 -10.85 -2.37 -5.89
N ILE A 4 -11.84 -2.80 -6.67
CA ILE A 4 -12.95 -1.95 -7.15
C ILE A 4 -14.31 -2.58 -6.82
N TYR A 5 -14.50 -3.86 -7.12
CA TYR A 5 -15.79 -4.51 -6.90
C TYR A 5 -15.97 -4.91 -5.43
N SER A 6 -17.15 -4.61 -4.88
CA SER A 6 -17.48 -4.86 -3.46
C SER A 6 -16.57 -4.14 -2.46
N THR A 7 -15.89 -3.07 -2.90
CA THR A 7 -15.15 -2.15 -2.05
C THR A 7 -15.89 -0.82 -1.94
N THR A 8 -15.62 -0.06 -0.88
CA THR A 8 -16.11 1.31 -0.68
C THR A 8 -14.96 2.29 -0.64
N PRO A 9 -15.18 3.59 -0.87
CA PRO A 9 -14.19 4.61 -0.54
C PRO A 9 -13.75 4.46 0.92
N TRP A 10 -12.47 4.73 1.20
CA TRP A 10 -11.95 4.73 2.56
C TRP A 10 -12.33 6.04 3.27
N ASP A 11 -12.81 5.95 4.51
CA ASP A 11 -13.32 7.10 5.26
C ASP A 11 -12.21 8.05 5.77
N VAL A 12 -10.96 7.57 5.86
CA VAL A 12 -9.83 8.39 6.37
C VAL A 12 -9.22 9.24 5.26
N ALA A 13 -8.97 8.65 4.08
CA ALA A 13 -8.43 9.35 2.92
C ALA A 13 -8.90 8.65 1.64
N GLN A 14 -9.45 9.39 0.68
CA GLN A 14 -9.89 8.81 -0.59
C GLN A 14 -8.79 8.78 -1.65
N ASN A 15 -7.85 9.72 -1.57
CA ASN A 15 -6.67 9.77 -2.41
C ASN A 15 -5.54 10.54 -1.72
N GLU A 16 -4.33 10.35 -2.24
CA GLU A 16 -3.18 11.20 -1.94
C GLU A 16 -2.22 11.23 -3.15
N THR A 17 -1.19 12.05 -3.04
CA THR A 17 -0.09 12.09 -4.00
C THR A 17 1.11 11.43 -3.35
N ASP A 18 1.64 10.38 -3.98
CA ASP A 18 2.87 9.73 -3.55
C ASP A 18 4.00 10.77 -3.45
N THR A 19 4.57 10.92 -2.26
CA THR A 19 5.60 11.93 -1.99
C THR A 19 6.92 11.64 -2.70
N GLY A 20 7.16 10.39 -3.11
CA GLY A 20 8.36 9.98 -3.83
C GLY A 20 8.28 10.29 -5.33
N SER A 21 7.25 9.79 -6.01
CA SER A 21 7.12 9.89 -7.47
C SER A 21 6.20 11.01 -7.97
N GLY A 22 5.37 11.59 -7.10
CA GLY A 22 4.31 12.52 -7.48
C GLY A 22 3.10 11.84 -8.13
N SER A 23 3.01 10.51 -8.10
CA SER A 23 1.89 9.76 -8.66
C SER A 23 0.62 9.90 -7.82
N ALA A 24 -0.54 9.97 -8.48
CA ALA A 24 -1.83 9.93 -7.81
C ALA A 24 -2.15 8.50 -7.32
N VAL A 25 -2.50 8.38 -6.04
CA VAL A 25 -2.90 7.13 -5.40
C VAL A 25 -4.33 7.27 -4.88
N PHE A 26 -5.18 6.31 -5.21
CA PHE A 26 -6.58 6.25 -4.76
C PHE A 26 -6.80 5.07 -3.82
N TYR A 27 -7.71 5.23 -2.86
CA TYR A 27 -8.00 4.22 -1.86
C TYR A 27 -9.41 3.65 -1.95
N THR A 28 -9.49 2.35 -1.76
CA THR A 28 -10.74 1.65 -1.49
C THR A 28 -10.53 0.64 -0.36
N VAL A 29 -11.60 0.31 0.36
CA VAL A 29 -11.60 -0.69 1.43
C VAL A 29 -12.60 -1.78 1.10
N CYS A 30 -12.23 -3.04 1.33
CA CYS A 30 -13.17 -4.16 1.33
C CYS A 30 -13.82 -4.29 2.72
N PRO A 31 -15.11 -3.97 2.91
CA PRO A 31 -15.74 -3.99 4.24
C PRO A 31 -15.81 -5.38 4.88
N ARG A 32 -15.72 -6.44 4.07
CA ARG A 32 -15.77 -7.84 4.55
C ARG A 32 -14.45 -8.33 5.13
N THR A 33 -13.33 -7.80 4.65
CA THR A 33 -11.99 -8.31 4.98
C THR A 33 -11.08 -7.25 5.58
N SER A 34 -11.54 -6.00 5.66
CA SER A 34 -10.76 -4.84 6.11
C SER A 34 -9.42 -4.70 5.36
N VAL A 35 -9.40 -5.11 4.10
CA VAL A 35 -8.24 -4.91 3.21
C VAL A 35 -8.34 -3.50 2.64
N LEU A 36 -7.28 -2.72 2.82
CA LEU A 36 -7.11 -1.42 2.18
C LEU A 36 -6.37 -1.62 0.86
N TYR A 37 -6.96 -1.14 -0.22
CA TYR A 37 -6.32 -1.11 -1.53
C TYR A 37 -5.78 0.28 -1.81
N ALA A 38 -4.50 0.38 -2.15
CA ALA A 38 -3.87 1.59 -2.66
C ALA A 38 -3.64 1.43 -4.16
N ILE A 39 -4.22 2.31 -4.98
CA ILE A 39 -4.22 2.20 -6.44
C ILE A 39 -3.42 3.35 -7.03
N ALA A 40 -2.19 3.07 -7.46
CA ALA A 40 -1.31 4.04 -8.11
C ALA A 40 -1.63 4.12 -9.62
N LEU A 41 -1.89 5.32 -10.14
CA LEU A 41 -2.20 5.53 -11.57
C LEU A 41 -0.95 5.67 -12.46
N SER A 42 0.23 5.79 -11.86
CA SER A 42 1.52 5.71 -12.54
C SER A 42 2.45 4.83 -11.73
N TRP A 43 3.42 4.18 -12.40
CA TRP A 43 4.39 3.36 -11.69
C TRP A 43 5.30 4.26 -10.83
N PRO A 44 5.39 4.04 -9.51
CA PRO A 44 6.13 4.92 -8.60
C PRO A 44 7.66 4.67 -8.62
N GLY A 45 8.15 3.69 -9.39
CA GLY A 45 9.56 3.33 -9.42
C GLY A 45 9.90 2.28 -8.36
N SER A 46 10.96 2.51 -7.59
CA SER A 46 11.45 1.56 -6.58
C SER A 46 10.85 1.76 -5.19
N LEU A 47 10.12 2.86 -4.95
CA LEU A 47 9.57 3.20 -3.64
C LEU A 47 8.22 3.88 -3.82
N LEU A 48 7.19 3.37 -3.15
CA LEU A 48 5.89 4.02 -3.03
C LEU A 48 5.75 4.58 -1.62
N GLN A 49 5.53 5.88 -1.50
CA GLN A 49 5.38 6.56 -0.22
C GLN A 49 3.96 7.06 -0.05
N LEU A 50 3.27 6.55 0.97
CA LEU A 50 1.91 6.91 1.33
C LEU A 50 1.93 7.53 2.72
N SER A 51 1.16 8.58 2.95
CA SER A 51 1.13 9.33 4.20
C SER A 51 -0.07 8.95 5.08
N ALA A 52 -1.16 8.44 4.49
CA ALA A 52 -2.40 8.14 5.22
C ALA A 52 -2.44 6.77 5.94
N PRO A 53 -1.96 5.65 5.37
CA PRO A 53 -2.07 4.35 6.03
C PRO A 53 -1.19 4.23 7.27
N ILE A 54 -1.73 3.61 8.33
CA ILE A 54 -1.01 3.32 9.56
C ILE A 54 -0.81 1.80 9.67
N LEU A 55 0.44 1.34 9.56
CA LEU A 55 0.75 -0.08 9.64
C LEU A 55 0.83 -0.57 11.10
N SER A 56 0.41 -1.81 11.32
CA SER A 56 0.69 -2.58 12.52
C SER A 56 1.93 -3.47 12.32
N SER A 57 2.39 -4.10 13.40
CA SER A 57 3.43 -5.13 13.35
C SER A 57 3.05 -6.39 12.56
N TYR A 58 1.75 -6.58 12.25
CA TYR A 58 1.21 -7.69 11.46
C TYR A 58 0.82 -7.29 10.04
N SER A 59 1.06 -6.03 9.64
CA SER A 59 0.70 -5.57 8.32
C SER A 59 1.47 -6.30 7.22
N THR A 60 0.74 -6.67 6.18
CA THR A 60 1.36 -7.19 4.95
C THR A 60 0.94 -6.33 3.77
N VAL A 61 1.86 -6.16 2.83
CA VAL A 61 1.62 -5.40 1.60
C VAL A 61 1.92 -6.33 0.44
N THR A 62 0.96 -6.55 -0.44
CA THR A 62 1.11 -7.33 -1.68
C THR A 62 0.61 -6.52 -2.86
N MET A 63 0.93 -6.93 -4.10
CA MET A 63 0.42 -6.28 -5.31
C MET A 63 -0.44 -7.27 -6.07
N LEU A 64 -1.62 -6.83 -6.48
CA LEU A 64 -2.51 -7.65 -7.29
C LEU A 64 -1.85 -7.95 -8.65
N GLY A 65 -1.92 -9.20 -9.08
CA GLY A 65 -1.31 -9.66 -10.33
C GLY A 65 0.16 -10.07 -10.22
N VAL A 66 0.81 -9.90 -9.06
CA VAL A 66 2.19 -10.37 -8.83
C VAL A 66 2.22 -11.36 -7.67
N GLY A 67 2.10 -12.65 -8.00
CA GLY A 67 2.55 -13.82 -7.23
C GLY A 67 2.21 -13.97 -5.74
N GLY A 68 1.46 -13.06 -5.12
CA GLY A 68 1.21 -13.02 -3.68
C GLY A 68 2.45 -12.75 -2.83
N VAL A 69 3.57 -12.33 -3.41
CA VAL A 69 4.81 -12.09 -2.65
C VAL A 69 4.70 -10.78 -1.89
N PRO A 70 4.90 -10.78 -0.55
CA PRO A 70 4.78 -9.56 0.24
C PRO A 70 5.99 -8.65 0.06
N PHE A 71 5.73 -7.37 -0.18
CA PHE A 71 6.74 -6.32 -0.21
C PHE A 71 7.25 -5.99 1.19
N THR A 72 8.46 -5.43 1.23
CA THR A 72 8.97 -4.82 2.47
C THR A 72 8.34 -3.46 2.63
N ALA A 73 7.59 -3.27 3.72
CA ALA A 73 6.99 -1.99 4.07
C ALA A 73 7.50 -1.52 5.44
N LYS A 74 7.73 -0.23 5.57
CA LYS A 74 8.17 0.45 6.80
C LYS A 74 7.31 1.67 7.01
N SER A 75 7.08 2.07 8.24
CA SER A 75 6.50 3.40 8.46
C SER A 75 7.49 4.49 8.02
N GLN A 76 6.96 5.66 7.65
CA GLN A 76 7.79 6.78 7.17
C GLN A 76 8.71 7.37 8.26
N ASP A 77 8.41 7.19 9.54
CA ASP A 77 9.29 7.57 10.65
C ASP A 77 10.51 6.63 10.83
N GLY A 78 10.65 5.61 9.97
CA GLY A 78 11.74 4.63 10.01
C GLY A 78 11.45 3.41 10.90
N SER A 79 10.30 3.35 11.56
CA SER A 79 9.88 2.18 12.35
C SER A 79 9.53 1.01 11.43
N VAL A 80 10.46 0.06 11.31
CA VAL A 80 10.27 -1.14 10.49
C VAL A 80 9.19 -2.01 11.14
N GLY A 81 8.09 -2.29 10.43
CA GLY A 81 7.04 -3.23 10.82
C GLY A 81 7.50 -4.71 10.84
N ARG A 82 8.80 -4.98 11.02
CA ARG A 82 9.38 -6.34 11.12
C ARG A 82 10.28 -6.55 12.33
N THR A 83 10.21 -5.68 13.33
CA THR A 83 10.92 -5.89 14.60
C THR A 83 9.94 -5.78 15.76
N ARG A 84 9.82 -6.87 16.52
CA ARG A 84 9.12 -7.00 17.79
C ARG A 84 9.55 -5.84 18.70
N GLY A 85 8.76 -4.77 18.79
CA GLY A 85 9.04 -3.61 19.65
C GLY A 85 9.15 -2.23 18.97
N SER A 86 8.91 -2.09 17.66
CA SER A 86 8.69 -0.77 17.05
C SER A 86 7.37 -0.15 17.59
N PRO A 87 7.27 1.17 17.87
CA PRO A 87 6.02 1.78 18.28
C PRO A 87 4.96 1.53 17.19
N GLU A 88 3.86 0.87 17.56
CA GLU A 88 2.75 0.69 16.65
C GLU A 88 2.07 2.05 16.44
N GLY A 89 1.77 2.41 15.19
CA GLY A 89 0.92 3.58 14.93
C GLY A 89 1.58 4.83 14.36
N SER A 90 2.78 4.76 13.79
CA SER A 90 3.32 5.91 13.05
C SER A 90 2.60 6.09 11.70
N THR A 91 2.25 7.33 11.41
CA THR A 91 1.51 7.71 10.20
C THR A 91 2.40 7.59 8.97
N GLY A 92 1.85 7.00 7.91
CA GLY A 92 2.52 6.87 6.63
C GLY A 92 3.38 5.62 6.50
N VAL A 93 3.47 5.11 5.28
CA VAL A 93 4.17 3.88 4.89
C VAL A 93 5.03 4.12 3.65
N ALA A 94 6.24 3.59 3.67
CA ALA A 94 7.11 3.45 2.52
C ALA A 94 7.20 1.97 2.12
N ILE A 95 6.79 1.65 0.89
CA ILE A 95 6.75 0.29 0.32
C ILE A 95 7.90 0.17 -0.68
N ASP A 96 8.82 -0.75 -0.41
CA ASP A 96 9.97 -1.04 -1.28
C ASP A 96 9.56 -1.97 -2.43
N LEU A 97 9.70 -1.47 -3.65
CA LEU A 97 9.34 -2.13 -4.91
C LEU A 97 10.58 -2.52 -5.73
N ALA A 98 11.80 -2.34 -5.21
CA ALA A 98 13.05 -2.51 -5.96
C ALA A 98 13.25 -3.91 -6.56
N ALA A 99 12.47 -4.90 -6.12
CA ALA A 99 12.46 -6.24 -6.69
C ALA A 99 11.69 -6.36 -8.02
N LEU A 100 10.91 -5.36 -8.43
CA LEU A 100 10.11 -5.39 -9.65
C LEU A 100 10.72 -4.51 -10.74
N GLY A 101 11.10 -5.13 -11.86
CA GLY A 101 11.44 -4.42 -13.08
C GLY A 101 10.18 -4.08 -13.90
N PRO A 102 10.27 -3.21 -14.92
CA PRO A 102 9.15 -2.87 -15.80
C PRO A 102 8.51 -4.08 -16.50
N ALA A 103 9.27 -5.16 -16.70
CA ALA A 103 8.82 -6.41 -17.32
C ALA A 103 7.99 -7.29 -16.35
N ASP A 104 8.12 -7.10 -15.05
CA ASP A 104 7.41 -7.85 -14.02
C ASP A 104 6.05 -7.20 -13.66
N LEU A 105 5.75 -6.05 -14.28
CA LEU A 105 4.53 -5.31 -14.05
C LEU A 105 3.35 -5.98 -14.74
N PRO A 106 2.26 -6.27 -14.01
CA PRO A 106 1.11 -7.00 -14.56
C PRO A 106 0.30 -6.18 -15.58
N CYS A 107 0.49 -4.86 -15.61
CA CYS A 107 -0.16 -3.95 -16.57
C CYS A 107 0.62 -2.63 -16.68
N GLN A 108 0.16 -1.73 -17.56
CA GLN A 108 0.80 -0.43 -17.84
C GLN A 108 -0.01 0.80 -17.38
N SER A 109 -1.16 0.61 -16.72
CA SER A 109 -2.12 1.70 -16.50
C SER A 109 -2.43 1.99 -15.04
N ALA A 110 -2.47 0.98 -14.16
CA ALA A 110 -2.68 1.20 -12.73
C ALA A 110 -2.22 -0.01 -11.90
N TRP A 111 -1.59 0.24 -10.76
CA TRP A 111 -1.09 -0.81 -9.88
C TRP A 111 -1.79 -0.77 -8.54
N ALA A 112 -2.44 -1.87 -8.19
CA ALA A 112 -3.20 -2.01 -6.96
C ALA A 112 -2.40 -2.81 -5.92
N PHE A 113 -2.12 -2.17 -4.80
CA PHE A 113 -1.48 -2.76 -3.62
C PHE A 113 -2.55 -3.10 -2.60
N ALA A 114 -2.51 -4.33 -2.06
CA ALA A 114 -3.38 -4.79 -1.00
C ALA A 114 -2.62 -4.74 0.33
N LEU A 115 -3.11 -3.91 1.25
CA LEU A 115 -2.59 -3.75 2.59
C LEU A 115 -3.54 -4.43 3.58
N THR A 116 -3.00 -5.31 4.42
CA THR A 116 -3.76 -6.00 5.48
C THR A 116 -3.31 -5.54 6.87
N ASN A 117 -4.18 -5.73 7.87
CA ASN A 117 -3.91 -5.36 9.27
C ASN A 117 -3.48 -3.88 9.43
N VAL A 118 -4.08 -2.99 8.65
CA VAL A 118 -3.90 -1.54 8.75
C VAL A 118 -4.74 -1.05 9.94
N LEU A 119 -4.17 -0.18 10.78
CA LEU A 119 -4.77 0.20 12.07
C LEU A 119 -5.95 1.18 11.95
N ASN A 120 -6.05 1.90 10.83
CA ASN A 120 -7.06 2.93 10.60
C ASN A 120 -8.04 2.57 9.47
N VAL A 121 -8.45 1.30 9.39
CA VAL A 121 -9.41 0.75 8.40
C VAL A 121 -10.63 0.15 9.07
#